data_AF-A0A3A4K4A1-F1
#
_entry.id   AF-A0A3A4K4A1-F1
#
_cell.length_a   1.000
_cell.length_b   1.000
_cell.length_c   1.000
_cell.angle_alpha   90.00
_cell.angle_beta   90.00
_cell.angle_gamma   90.00
#
_symmetry.space_group_name_H-M   'P 1'
#
loop_
_entity.id
_entity.type
_entity.pdbx_description
1 polymer ?
#
loop_
_entity_poly.entity_id
_entity_poly.type
_entity_poly.pdbx_seq_one_letter_code
_entity_poly.pdbx_strand_id
1 'polypeptide(L)'
;MKTTTKQMLIAAIAATTFVWASGCWKSDGQERLDELYPPDGDEDAEELDIAEVELEEFEAESLAGRWALHVYQQGTISPLASPWDIAINDLFIADIDAAQETMTLTFCNQIANIDSGGGSGNALGQSKTPELLQNAIAESPLEIGLPGDGTLPKQTDLVWTWGLHDMDDPANTPLPEAAGDSLVWDQDEDTNPGVTLEILNPEGHRYMVRRAVWTWQAAEIDDDWSFARGDVTFRVDEKALGADNALLETVAPITANAEGNFYQMIRVGGEADAGDYDCARLREEWLGLFPQQEN
;
A
#
# COMPACT_ATOMS: atom_id res chain seq x y z
N MET A 1 19.15 22.20 -51.78
CA MET A 1 19.75 20.95 -51.25
C MET A 1 20.94 21.32 -50.38
N LYS A 2 20.74 21.35 -49.06
CA LYS A 2 21.79 21.48 -48.06
C LYS A 2 21.51 20.42 -47.00
N THR A 3 22.35 19.40 -46.98
CA THR A 3 22.39 18.33 -45.98
C THR A 3 22.97 18.90 -44.69
N THR A 4 22.34 18.62 -43.56
CA THR A 4 22.92 18.94 -42.24
C THR A 4 22.80 17.71 -41.35
N THR A 5 23.94 17.04 -41.28
CA THR A 5 24.34 15.95 -40.38
C THR A 5 24.25 16.40 -38.92
N LYS A 6 23.60 15.64 -38.04
CA LYS A 6 23.80 15.73 -36.59
C LYS A 6 24.35 14.41 -36.06
N GLN A 7 25.43 14.56 -35.31
CA GLN A 7 26.37 13.58 -34.84
C GLN A 7 25.77 12.66 -33.77
N MET A 8 25.98 11.36 -33.92
CA MET A 8 25.89 10.38 -32.84
C MET A 8 27.11 10.54 -31.93
N LEU A 9 26.88 10.72 -30.63
CA LEU A 9 27.91 10.58 -29.61
C LEU A 9 27.99 9.09 -29.21
N ILE A 10 29.08 8.43 -29.57
CA ILE A 10 29.43 7.08 -29.09
C ILE A 10 30.30 7.28 -27.84
N ALA A 11 29.78 6.87 -26.68
CA ALA A 11 30.57 6.80 -25.45
C ALA A 11 31.45 5.55 -25.49
N ALA A 12 32.76 5.76 -25.38
CA ALA A 12 33.76 4.71 -25.27
C ALA A 12 33.74 4.11 -23.85
N ILE A 13 33.39 2.83 -23.74
CA ILE A 13 33.57 2.07 -22.51
C ILE A 13 35.01 1.55 -22.49
N ALA A 14 35.79 2.06 -21.54
CA ALA A 14 37.11 1.56 -21.23
C ALA A 14 36.98 0.15 -20.60
N ALA A 15 37.51 -0.85 -21.30
CA ALA A 15 37.63 -2.21 -20.81
C ALA A 15 38.76 -2.28 -19.77
N THR A 16 38.40 -2.19 -18.49
CA THR A 16 39.32 -2.49 -17.40
C THR A 16 39.28 -4.00 -17.15
N THR A 17 40.33 -4.68 -17.59
CA THR A 17 40.59 -6.09 -17.33
C THR A 17 40.72 -6.34 -15.82
N PHE A 18 39.69 -6.90 -15.21
CA PHE A 18 39.77 -7.47 -13.86
C PHE A 18 40.47 -8.82 -13.96
N VAL A 19 41.63 -8.91 -13.31
CA VAL A 19 42.39 -10.16 -13.16
C VAL A 19 41.62 -11.05 -12.20
N TRP A 20 41.07 -12.14 -12.74
CA TRP A 20 40.47 -13.23 -11.98
C TRP A 20 41.57 -13.93 -11.17
N ALA A 21 41.75 -13.53 -9.92
CA ALA A 21 42.32 -14.41 -8.92
C ALA A 21 41.23 -15.45 -8.56
N SER A 22 41.26 -16.59 -9.23
CA SER A 22 40.47 -17.77 -8.90
C SER A 22 40.92 -18.36 -7.56
N GLY A 23 40.56 -17.68 -6.48
CA GLY A 23 40.52 -18.28 -5.16
C GLY A 23 39.23 -19.09 -5.05
N CYS A 24 39.36 -20.42 -5.03
CA CYS A 24 38.26 -21.32 -4.73
C CYS A 24 37.69 -20.99 -3.35
N TRP A 25 36.63 -20.18 -3.29
CA TRP A 25 35.77 -20.13 -2.11
C TRP A 25 34.93 -21.41 -2.10
N LYS A 26 35.50 -22.48 -1.54
CA LYS A 26 34.71 -23.56 -0.96
C LYS A 26 34.22 -23.03 0.40
N SER A 27 33.19 -22.21 0.36
CA SER A 27 32.35 -21.99 1.52
C SER A 27 31.54 -23.25 1.69
N ASP A 28 31.98 -24.17 2.55
CA ASP A 28 31.12 -25.24 3.02
C ASP A 28 30.03 -24.59 3.86
N GLY A 29 28.93 -24.23 3.20
CA GLY A 29 27.83 -23.51 3.84
C GLY A 29 27.27 -24.28 5.04
N GLN A 30 27.40 -25.61 5.01
CA GLN A 30 26.98 -26.48 6.10
C GLN A 30 27.86 -26.28 7.34
N GLU A 31 29.19 -26.27 7.17
CA GLU A 31 30.12 -26.09 8.29
C GLU A 31 29.96 -24.71 8.96
N ARG A 32 29.66 -23.68 8.18
CA ARG A 32 29.38 -22.34 8.72
C ARG A 32 27.99 -22.24 9.38
N LEU A 33 27.01 -23.00 8.89
CA LEU A 33 25.72 -23.15 9.56
C LEU A 33 25.90 -23.87 10.90
N ASP A 34 26.66 -24.97 10.93
CA ASP A 34 26.92 -25.73 12.16
C ASP A 34 27.77 -24.95 13.17
N GLU A 35 28.66 -24.05 12.72
CA GLU A 35 29.43 -23.15 13.60
C GLU A 35 28.55 -22.05 14.22
N LEU A 36 27.60 -21.51 13.45
CA LEU A 36 26.70 -20.44 13.89
C LEU A 36 25.50 -20.95 14.69
N TYR A 37 25.05 -22.16 14.38
CA TYR A 37 23.93 -22.86 15.00
C TYR A 37 24.43 -24.24 15.40
N PRO A 38 25.31 -24.33 16.42
CA PRO A 38 25.68 -25.62 16.96
C PRO A 38 24.38 -26.35 17.31
N PRO A 39 24.23 -27.64 16.94
CA PRO A 39 23.03 -28.39 17.27
C PRO A 39 22.82 -28.26 18.77
N ASP A 40 21.72 -27.60 19.14
CA ASP A 40 21.39 -27.34 20.52
C ASP A 40 21.49 -28.69 21.25
N GLY A 41 22.44 -28.77 22.19
CA GLY A 41 22.51 -29.91 23.08
C GLY A 41 21.14 -30.09 23.71
N ASP A 42 20.76 -31.32 24.04
CA ASP A 42 19.50 -31.70 24.70
C ASP A 42 19.30 -31.01 26.07
N GLU A 43 19.31 -29.68 26.11
CA GLU A 43 18.91 -28.84 27.21
C GLU A 43 17.42 -28.59 26.98
N ASP A 44 16.63 -29.33 27.77
CA ASP A 44 15.20 -29.20 27.99
C ASP A 44 14.64 -27.90 27.42
N ALA A 45 14.14 -27.96 26.19
CA ALA A 45 13.48 -26.84 25.54
C ALA A 45 12.28 -26.48 26.41
N GLU A 46 12.42 -25.43 27.22
CA GLU A 46 11.30 -24.82 27.90
C GLU A 46 10.32 -24.42 26.80
N GLU A 47 9.18 -25.12 26.72
CA GLU A 47 8.07 -24.78 25.83
C GLU A 47 7.82 -23.28 26.00
N LEU A 48 8.19 -22.50 24.98
CA LEU A 48 7.73 -21.14 24.87
C LEU A 48 6.22 -21.26 24.74
N ASP A 49 5.54 -21.00 25.86
CA ASP A 49 4.11 -20.90 25.99
C ASP A 49 3.69 -19.66 25.18
N ILE A 50 3.64 -19.82 23.85
CA ILE A 50 3.06 -18.83 22.95
C ILE A 50 1.60 -18.80 23.35
N ALA A 51 1.25 -17.79 24.14
CA ALA A 51 -0.11 -17.59 24.61
C ALA A 51 -1.05 -17.74 23.42
N GLU A 52 -1.81 -18.83 23.43
CA GLU A 52 -2.87 -19.07 22.46
C GLU A 52 -3.79 -17.85 22.56
N VAL A 53 -3.89 -17.11 21.45
CA VAL A 53 -4.77 -15.94 21.39
C VAL A 53 -6.19 -16.50 21.46
N GLU A 54 -6.75 -16.56 22.67
CA GLU A 54 -8.16 -16.88 22.89
C GLU A 54 -8.99 -15.76 22.25
N LEU A 55 -9.48 -16.04 21.04
CA LEU A 55 -10.48 -15.21 20.39
C LEU A 55 -11.81 -15.45 21.12
N GLU A 56 -12.25 -14.49 21.92
CA GLU A 56 -13.58 -14.54 22.53
C GLU A 56 -14.64 -14.66 21.43
N GLU A 57 -15.54 -15.65 21.59
CA GLU A 57 -16.63 -15.92 20.65
C GLU A 57 -17.62 -14.74 20.71
N PHE A 58 -17.56 -13.87 19.70
CA PHE A 58 -18.37 -12.66 19.62
C PHE A 58 -19.65 -12.93 18.82
N GLU A 59 -20.81 -12.90 19.48
CA GLU A 59 -22.11 -12.95 18.79
C GLU A 59 -22.44 -11.56 18.21
N ALA A 60 -21.87 -11.22 17.06
CA ALA A 60 -22.31 -10.07 16.27
C ALA A 60 -23.60 -10.43 15.53
N GLU A 61 -24.57 -9.51 15.53
CA GLU A 61 -25.82 -9.66 14.75
C GLU A 61 -25.91 -8.65 13.59
N SER A 62 -24.86 -7.86 13.32
CA SER A 62 -24.89 -6.78 12.33
C SER A 62 -23.50 -6.27 11.91
N LEU A 63 -23.44 -5.43 10.86
CA LEU A 63 -22.21 -4.75 10.42
C LEU A 63 -21.76 -3.61 11.36
N ALA A 64 -22.63 -3.12 12.24
CA ALA A 64 -22.30 -1.99 13.12
C ALA A 64 -21.05 -2.30 13.94
N GLY A 65 -20.21 -1.29 14.20
CA GLY A 65 -18.98 -1.42 14.97
C GLY A 65 -17.72 -1.14 14.16
N ARG A 66 -16.58 -1.52 14.73
CA ARG A 66 -15.25 -1.23 14.19
C ARG A 66 -14.68 -2.42 13.43
N TRP A 67 -14.03 -2.11 12.31
CA TRP A 67 -13.41 -3.08 11.42
C TRP A 67 -12.01 -2.63 11.03
N ALA A 68 -11.07 -3.56 11.03
CA ALA A 68 -9.83 -3.41 10.27
C ALA A 68 -10.16 -3.66 8.80
N LEU A 69 -9.82 -2.72 7.93
CA LEU A 69 -10.05 -2.81 6.49
C LEU A 69 -8.70 -2.81 5.76
N HIS A 70 -8.54 -3.79 4.86
CA HIS A 70 -7.43 -3.89 3.93
C HIS A 70 -7.96 -3.83 2.50
N VAL A 71 -7.48 -2.87 1.72
CA VAL A 71 -7.72 -2.77 0.27
C VAL A 71 -6.44 -3.19 -0.44
N TYR A 72 -6.52 -4.28 -1.19
CA TYR A 72 -5.41 -4.84 -1.96
C TYR A 72 -5.59 -4.58 -3.45
N GLN A 73 -4.59 -3.96 -4.06
CA GLN A 73 -4.61 -3.54 -5.45
C GLN A 73 -3.35 -4.01 -6.17
N GLN A 74 -3.55 -4.71 -7.27
CA GLN A 74 -2.49 -5.16 -8.18
C GLN A 74 -2.58 -4.43 -9.52
N GLY A 75 -1.43 -4.11 -10.07
CA GLY A 75 -1.33 -3.54 -11.39
C GLY A 75 0.06 -3.71 -11.97
N THR A 76 0.30 -2.96 -13.04
CA THR A 76 1.60 -2.84 -13.65
C THR A 76 1.97 -1.38 -13.84
N ILE A 77 3.26 -1.09 -13.74
CA ILE A 77 3.85 0.19 -14.14
C ILE A 77 4.89 -0.06 -15.23
N SER A 78 5.17 0.92 -16.08
CA SER A 78 6.22 0.82 -17.10
C SER A 78 7.09 2.06 -17.10
N PRO A 79 7.89 2.28 -16.03
CA PRO A 79 8.85 3.39 -15.99
C PRO A 79 9.94 3.24 -17.06
N LEU A 80 10.21 2.00 -17.48
CA LEU A 80 11.06 1.64 -18.61
C LEU A 80 10.23 0.85 -19.64
N ALA A 81 10.87 0.38 -20.71
CA ALA A 81 10.19 -0.34 -21.79
C ALA A 81 9.55 -1.70 -21.39
N SER A 82 9.84 -2.21 -20.19
CA SER A 82 9.27 -3.45 -19.65
C SER A 82 8.32 -3.15 -18.50
N PRO A 83 7.17 -3.86 -18.40
CA PRO A 83 6.26 -3.73 -17.29
C PRO A 83 6.87 -4.34 -16.01
N TRP A 84 6.59 -3.70 -14.89
CA TRP A 84 6.88 -4.16 -13.53
C TRP A 84 5.56 -4.33 -12.80
N ASP A 85 5.47 -5.35 -11.95
CA ASP A 85 4.30 -5.60 -11.14
C ASP A 85 4.31 -4.65 -9.95
N ILE A 86 3.14 -4.10 -9.61
CA ILE A 86 2.95 -3.27 -8.42
C ILE A 86 1.80 -3.84 -7.59
N ALA A 87 2.03 -3.93 -6.28
CA ALA A 87 1.01 -4.27 -5.29
C ALA A 87 0.90 -3.14 -4.27
N ILE A 88 -0.29 -2.58 -4.11
CA ILE A 88 -0.61 -1.52 -3.15
C ILE A 88 -1.53 -2.11 -2.09
N ASN A 89 -1.15 -1.89 -0.83
CA ASN A 89 -1.93 -2.28 0.35
C ASN A 89 -2.32 -0.99 1.06
N ASP A 90 -3.59 -0.63 0.99
CA ASP A 90 -4.15 0.47 1.78
C ASP A 90 -4.85 -0.12 3.02
N LEU A 91 -4.52 0.44 4.19
CA LEU A 91 -5.05 0.01 5.48
C LEU A 91 -5.90 1.13 6.08
N PHE A 92 -7.09 0.76 6.57
CA PHE A 92 -8.05 1.66 7.19
C PHE A 92 -8.63 1.06 8.46
N ILE A 93 -9.04 1.91 9.39
CA ILE A 93 -10.09 1.58 10.36
C ILE A 93 -11.43 2.02 9.75
N ALA A 94 -12.38 1.10 9.67
CA ALA A 94 -13.74 1.38 9.25
C ALA A 94 -14.66 1.34 10.48
N ASP A 95 -15.26 2.48 10.81
CA ASP A 95 -16.28 2.58 11.85
C ASP A 95 -17.67 2.66 11.20
N ILE A 96 -18.52 1.66 11.46
CA ILE A 96 -19.90 1.59 10.97
C ILE A 96 -20.84 1.98 12.10
N ASP A 97 -21.70 2.96 11.87
CA ASP A 97 -22.63 3.43 12.88
C ASP A 97 -23.68 2.36 13.28
N ALA A 98 -24.33 2.56 14.43
CA ALA A 98 -25.33 1.62 14.94
C ALA A 98 -26.56 1.46 14.03
N ALA A 99 -26.84 2.46 13.17
CA ALA A 99 -27.93 2.40 12.21
C ALA A 99 -27.51 1.68 10.91
N GLN A 100 -26.21 1.45 10.72
CA GLN A 100 -25.59 0.94 9.50
C GLN A 100 -25.90 1.82 8.29
N GLU A 101 -26.00 3.13 8.50
CA GLU A 101 -26.27 4.13 7.45
C GLU A 101 -24.99 4.81 6.98
N THR A 102 -23.94 4.81 7.81
CA THR A 102 -22.65 5.43 7.49
C THR A 102 -21.51 4.51 7.89
N MET A 103 -20.52 4.40 7.00
CA MET A 103 -19.21 3.83 7.27
C MET A 103 -18.15 4.93 7.11
N THR A 104 -17.41 5.20 8.17
CA THR A 104 -16.31 6.18 8.18
C THR A 104 -14.98 5.44 8.09
N LEU A 105 -14.20 5.70 7.04
CA LEU A 105 -12.88 5.11 6.85
C LEU A 105 -11.79 6.09 7.28
N THR A 106 -11.06 5.71 8.32
CA THR A 106 -9.86 6.43 8.79
C THR A 106 -8.63 5.75 8.22
N PHE A 107 -7.83 6.49 7.45
CA PHE A 107 -6.61 5.96 6.85
C PHE A 107 -5.53 5.69 7.91
N CYS A 108 -4.87 4.54 7.82
CA CYS A 108 -3.81 4.16 8.74
C CYS A 108 -2.45 4.06 8.06
N ASN A 109 -2.39 3.47 6.86
CA ASN A 109 -1.12 3.32 6.13
C ASN A 109 -1.36 2.91 4.68
N GLN A 110 -0.35 3.17 3.85
CA GLN A 110 -0.22 2.56 2.54
C GLN A 110 1.19 2.02 2.34
N ILE A 111 1.25 0.79 1.82
CA ILE A 111 2.49 0.12 1.44
C ILE A 111 2.37 -0.28 -0.02
N ALA A 112 3.22 0.29 -0.88
CA ALA A 112 3.33 -0.14 -2.27
C ALA A 112 4.66 -0.86 -2.49
N ASN A 113 4.59 -2.05 -3.07
CA ASN A 113 5.74 -2.87 -3.44
C ASN A 113 5.77 -3.00 -4.96
N ILE A 114 6.97 -2.87 -5.55
CA ILE A 114 7.20 -3.01 -6.98
C ILE A 114 8.17 -4.17 -7.18
N ASP A 115 7.82 -5.12 -8.04
CA ASP A 115 8.67 -6.23 -8.45
C ASP A 115 8.94 -6.16 -9.96
N SER A 116 10.09 -6.68 -10.37
CA SER A 116 10.49 -6.92 -11.77
C SER A 116 9.51 -7.76 -12.60
N GLY A 117 8.55 -8.39 -11.93
CA GLY A 117 7.54 -9.25 -12.53
C GLY A 117 8.07 -10.62 -12.90
N GLY A 118 7.17 -11.50 -13.37
CA GLY A 118 7.53 -12.87 -13.78
C GLY A 118 7.89 -13.81 -12.64
N GLY A 119 7.40 -13.53 -11.43
CA GLY A 119 7.53 -14.41 -10.25
C GLY A 119 8.94 -14.52 -9.68
N SER A 120 9.88 -13.64 -10.07
CA SER A 120 11.26 -13.72 -9.60
C SER A 120 11.45 -13.21 -8.16
N GLY A 121 10.45 -12.52 -7.59
CA GLY A 121 10.46 -12.04 -6.20
C GLY A 121 11.46 -10.90 -5.96
N ASN A 122 11.99 -10.28 -7.01
CA ASN A 122 13.01 -9.26 -6.87
C ASN A 122 12.34 -7.89 -6.66
N ALA A 123 12.23 -7.49 -5.39
CA ALA A 123 11.77 -6.16 -5.01
C ALA A 123 12.64 -5.08 -5.70
N LEU A 124 12.03 -4.33 -6.63
CA LEU A 124 12.65 -3.22 -7.35
C LEU A 124 12.43 -1.89 -6.64
N GLY A 125 11.32 -1.75 -5.93
CA GLY A 125 10.92 -0.51 -5.30
C GLY A 125 9.95 -0.78 -4.16
N GLN A 126 10.00 0.08 -3.17
CA GLN A 126 9.01 0.15 -2.10
C GLN A 126 8.79 1.61 -1.75
N SER A 127 7.53 1.98 -1.53
CA SER A 127 7.20 3.26 -0.91
C SER A 127 6.66 3.04 0.49
N LYS A 128 6.93 4.03 1.34
CA LYS A 128 6.44 4.11 2.70
C LYS A 128 5.73 5.44 2.88
N THR A 129 4.57 5.41 3.50
CA THR A 129 3.84 6.63 3.87
C THR A 129 4.47 7.18 5.16
N PRO A 130 5.02 8.41 5.18
CA PRO A 130 5.54 9.00 6.42
C PRO A 130 4.45 9.21 7.46
N GLU A 131 4.81 9.24 8.75
CA GLU A 131 3.85 9.41 9.85
C GLU A 131 3.08 10.74 9.77
N LEU A 132 3.73 11.83 9.36
CA LEU A 132 3.06 13.12 9.15
C LEU A 132 1.93 13.01 8.13
N LEU A 133 2.21 12.36 6.99
CA LEU A 133 1.21 12.12 5.96
C LEU A 133 0.09 11.17 6.43
N GLN A 134 0.42 10.12 7.18
CA GLN A 134 -0.58 9.22 7.75
C GLN A 134 -1.56 10.00 8.64
N ASN A 135 -1.02 10.82 9.56
CA ASN A 135 -1.84 11.63 10.47
C ASN A 135 -2.69 12.65 9.69
N ALA A 136 -2.12 13.35 8.73
CA ALA A 136 -2.81 14.36 7.94
C ALA A 136 -3.98 13.78 7.10
N ILE A 137 -3.82 12.59 6.54
CA ILE A 137 -4.92 11.93 5.81
C ILE A 137 -5.98 11.41 6.80
N ALA A 138 -5.57 10.90 7.97
CA ALA A 138 -6.50 10.42 8.98
C ALA A 138 -7.44 11.52 9.51
N GLU A 139 -7.04 12.79 9.46
CA GLU A 139 -7.90 13.94 9.82
C GLU A 139 -9.07 14.19 8.85
N SER A 140 -9.04 13.59 7.66
CA SER A 140 -10.08 13.71 6.63
C SER A 140 -10.61 12.33 6.23
N PRO A 141 -11.38 11.66 7.09
CA PRO A 141 -11.86 10.32 6.82
C PRO A 141 -12.84 10.29 5.63
N LEU A 142 -12.87 9.16 4.93
CA LEU A 142 -13.82 8.93 3.83
C LEU A 142 -15.14 8.43 4.40
N GLU A 143 -16.24 9.13 4.11
CA GLU A 143 -17.59 8.69 4.47
C GLU A 143 -18.25 7.93 3.32
N ILE A 144 -18.78 6.75 3.61
CA ILE A 144 -19.50 5.89 2.68
C ILE A 144 -20.92 5.68 3.20
N GLY A 145 -21.90 6.03 2.37
CA GLY A 145 -23.31 5.78 2.66
C GLY A 145 -23.67 4.30 2.53
N LEU A 146 -24.36 3.78 3.54
CA LEU A 146 -24.83 2.41 3.63
C LEU A 146 -26.37 2.36 3.67
N PRO A 147 -26.98 1.22 3.28
CA PRO A 147 -28.44 1.09 3.17
C PRO A 147 -29.17 0.90 4.52
N GLY A 148 -28.48 0.62 5.63
CA GLY A 148 -29.10 0.35 6.93
C GLY A 148 -29.71 -1.05 7.08
N ASP A 149 -29.50 -1.95 6.12
CA ASP A 149 -30.12 -3.30 6.09
C ASP A 149 -29.14 -4.44 6.41
N GLY A 150 -27.93 -4.11 6.89
CA GLY A 150 -26.89 -5.10 7.17
C GLY A 150 -26.16 -5.60 5.94
N THR A 151 -26.26 -4.93 4.80
CA THR A 151 -25.47 -5.26 3.60
C THR A 151 -24.38 -4.22 3.31
N LEU A 152 -23.30 -4.67 2.67
CA LEU A 152 -22.31 -3.81 2.01
C LEU A 152 -22.56 -3.88 0.49
N PRO A 153 -23.46 -3.04 -0.08
CA PRO A 153 -23.76 -3.09 -1.50
C PRO A 153 -22.59 -2.53 -2.32
N LYS A 154 -22.69 -2.70 -3.65
CA LYS A 154 -21.74 -2.11 -4.58
C LYS A 154 -21.63 -0.59 -4.38
N GLN A 155 -20.41 -0.10 -4.21
CA GLN A 155 -20.07 1.32 -4.12
C GLN A 155 -19.31 1.73 -5.38
N THR A 156 -19.75 2.80 -6.04
CA THR A 156 -19.11 3.32 -7.26
C THR A 156 -18.52 4.69 -7.00
N ASP A 157 -17.41 4.99 -7.69
CA ASP A 157 -16.78 6.31 -7.67
C ASP A 157 -16.39 6.77 -6.25
N LEU A 158 -15.88 5.85 -5.42
CA LEU A 158 -15.25 6.21 -4.16
C LEU A 158 -13.93 6.91 -4.47
N VAL A 159 -13.88 8.23 -4.27
CA VAL A 159 -12.70 9.04 -4.59
C VAL A 159 -11.94 9.36 -3.31
N TRP A 160 -10.64 9.08 -3.34
CA TRP A 160 -9.72 9.40 -2.27
C TRP A 160 -8.52 10.18 -2.81
N THR A 161 -8.27 11.36 -2.25
CA THR A 161 -7.32 12.34 -2.78
C THR A 161 -6.24 12.69 -1.78
N TRP A 162 -5.02 12.87 -2.25
CA TRP A 162 -3.88 13.34 -1.46
C TRP A 162 -3.31 14.63 -2.05
N GLY A 163 -3.07 15.63 -1.21
CA GLY A 163 -2.49 16.93 -1.59
C GLY A 163 -3.42 17.79 -2.44
N LEU A 164 -4.70 17.44 -2.51
CA LEU A 164 -5.71 18.10 -3.33
C LEU A 164 -6.84 18.64 -2.45
N HIS A 165 -7.42 19.77 -2.84
CA HIS A 165 -8.62 20.34 -2.22
C HIS A 165 -9.50 21.04 -3.26
N ASP A 166 -10.72 21.37 -2.86
CA ASP A 166 -11.67 22.19 -3.62
C ASP A 166 -11.88 21.75 -5.09
N MET A 167 -11.87 20.44 -5.34
CA MET A 167 -12.14 19.87 -6.67
C MET A 167 -13.66 19.77 -6.91
N ASP A 168 -14.16 20.42 -7.96
CA ASP A 168 -15.59 20.36 -8.33
C ASP A 168 -16.06 18.93 -8.70
N ASP A 169 -15.24 18.22 -9.47
CA ASP A 169 -15.43 16.81 -9.80
C ASP A 169 -14.13 16.08 -9.45
N PRO A 170 -13.99 15.61 -8.19
CA PRO A 170 -12.77 14.99 -7.75
C PRO A 170 -12.50 13.69 -8.49
N ALA A 171 -13.45 13.04 -9.18
CA ALA A 171 -13.17 11.82 -9.94
C ALA A 171 -12.52 12.10 -11.30
N ASN A 172 -12.95 13.16 -11.99
CA ASN A 172 -12.60 13.35 -13.41
C ASN A 172 -11.79 14.63 -13.69
N THR A 173 -11.75 15.60 -12.78
CA THR A 173 -10.95 16.82 -12.97
C THR A 173 -9.47 16.42 -13.17
N PRO A 174 -8.76 16.92 -14.19
CA PRO A 174 -7.35 16.64 -14.37
C PRO A 174 -6.54 17.04 -13.14
N LEU A 175 -5.54 16.23 -12.78
CA LEU A 175 -4.64 16.58 -11.68
C LEU A 175 -3.76 17.78 -12.08
N PRO A 176 -3.49 18.71 -11.14
CA PRO A 176 -2.58 19.83 -11.40
C PRO A 176 -1.15 19.32 -11.66
N GLU A 177 -0.43 20.02 -12.54
CA GLU A 177 0.95 19.67 -12.91
C GLU A 177 2.00 20.62 -12.31
N ALA A 178 1.56 21.63 -11.55
CA ALA A 178 2.42 22.65 -10.99
C ALA A 178 2.16 22.83 -9.48
N ALA A 179 3.23 22.96 -8.71
CA ALA A 179 3.17 23.14 -7.25
C ALA A 179 2.39 24.38 -6.78
N GLY A 180 2.30 25.43 -7.63
CA GLY A 180 1.59 26.66 -7.30
C GLY A 180 0.14 26.71 -7.80
N ASP A 181 -0.41 25.58 -8.26
CA ASP A 181 -1.82 25.49 -8.64
C ASP A 181 -2.73 25.63 -7.41
N SER A 182 -3.88 26.28 -7.57
CA SER A 182 -4.82 26.55 -6.47
C SER A 182 -5.53 25.31 -5.93
N LEU A 183 -5.44 24.17 -6.62
CA LEU A 183 -5.96 22.89 -6.13
C LEU A 183 -4.93 22.12 -5.30
N VAL A 184 -3.67 22.56 -5.28
CA VAL A 184 -2.58 21.95 -4.52
C VAL A 184 -2.48 22.62 -3.16
N TRP A 185 -2.45 21.81 -2.11
CA TRP A 185 -2.10 22.27 -0.77
C TRP A 185 -1.12 21.31 -0.11
N ASP A 186 -0.31 21.83 0.79
CA ASP A 186 0.60 21.08 1.67
C ASP A 186 -0.25 20.42 2.76
N GLN A 187 -0.70 19.18 2.49
CA GLN A 187 -1.65 18.48 3.35
C GLN A 187 -0.98 17.97 4.63
N ASP A 188 0.30 17.57 4.57
CA ASP A 188 1.07 17.03 5.69
C ASP A 188 1.89 18.10 6.46
N GLU A 189 1.70 19.38 6.14
CA GLU A 189 2.31 20.56 6.76
C GLU A 189 3.85 20.50 6.83
N ASP A 190 4.47 19.87 5.84
CA ASP A 190 5.91 19.61 5.81
C ASP A 190 6.69 20.65 4.96
N THR A 191 6.00 21.67 4.47
CA THR A 191 6.45 22.77 3.59
C THR A 191 6.67 22.40 2.13
N ASN A 192 6.42 21.16 1.73
CA ASN A 192 6.47 20.71 0.34
C ASN A 192 5.07 20.72 -0.31
N PRO A 193 4.98 20.88 -1.64
CA PRO A 193 3.68 20.95 -2.30
C PRO A 193 2.99 19.59 -2.38
N GLY A 194 1.70 19.53 -2.01
CA GLY A 194 0.89 18.32 -2.08
C GLY A 194 1.07 17.47 -0.83
N VAL A 195 1.62 16.27 -1.01
CA VAL A 195 2.03 15.37 0.08
C VAL A 195 3.42 14.82 -0.16
N THR A 196 4.11 14.44 0.91
CA THR A 196 5.43 13.82 0.84
C THR A 196 5.36 12.31 1.02
N LEU A 197 5.82 11.57 0.00
CA LEU A 197 5.96 10.12 0.02
C LEU A 197 7.45 9.72 0.13
N GLU A 198 7.77 8.81 1.05
CA GLU A 198 9.11 8.23 1.19
C GLU A 198 9.26 7.07 0.21
N ILE A 199 10.23 7.14 -0.70
CA ILE A 199 10.59 6.06 -1.61
C ILE A 199 11.87 5.43 -1.09
N LEU A 200 11.85 4.11 -0.87
CA LEU A 200 12.99 3.39 -0.29
C LEU A 200 14.01 2.94 -1.33
N ASN A 201 13.57 2.75 -2.58
CA ASN A 201 14.46 2.39 -3.69
C ASN A 201 13.94 2.94 -5.05
N PRO A 202 14.65 3.90 -5.68
CA PRO A 202 15.80 4.63 -5.12
C PRO A 202 15.37 5.47 -3.92
N GLU A 203 16.25 5.61 -2.93
CA GLU A 203 15.97 6.38 -1.71
C GLU A 203 15.73 7.87 -2.03
N GLY A 204 14.67 8.44 -1.44
CA GLY A 204 14.35 9.85 -1.51
C GLY A 204 12.88 10.15 -1.18
N HIS A 205 12.52 11.41 -1.30
CA HIS A 205 11.17 11.93 -1.09
C HIS A 205 10.59 12.41 -2.42
N ARG A 206 9.34 12.05 -2.66
CA ARG A 206 8.53 12.58 -3.77
C ARG A 206 7.43 13.47 -3.21
N TYR A 207 7.30 14.66 -3.77
CA TYR A 207 6.21 15.58 -3.50
C TYR A 207 5.18 15.43 -4.61
N MET A 208 3.94 15.13 -4.27
CA MET A 208 2.96 14.75 -5.28
C MET A 208 1.53 15.08 -4.90
N VAL A 209 0.67 15.06 -5.91
CA VAL A 209 -0.77 14.91 -5.74
C VAL A 209 -1.20 13.56 -6.28
N ARG A 210 -2.21 12.98 -5.64
CA ARG A 210 -2.75 11.68 -6.01
C ARG A 210 -4.26 11.66 -5.89
N ARG A 211 -4.85 10.84 -6.75
CA ARG A 211 -6.23 10.39 -6.63
C ARG A 211 -6.33 8.90 -6.86
N ALA A 212 -6.92 8.18 -5.93
CA ALA A 212 -7.46 6.85 -6.14
C ALA A 212 -8.98 6.95 -6.37
N VAL A 213 -9.49 6.24 -7.37
CA VAL A 213 -10.92 6.05 -7.59
C VAL A 213 -11.21 4.57 -7.54
N TRP A 214 -12.04 4.15 -6.60
CA TRP A 214 -12.45 2.76 -6.43
C TRP A 214 -13.89 2.53 -6.85
N THR A 215 -14.15 1.32 -7.30
CA THR A 215 -15.49 0.73 -7.33
C THR A 215 -15.39 -0.59 -6.58
N TRP A 216 -16.07 -0.67 -5.44
CA TRP A 216 -16.17 -1.87 -4.62
C TRP A 216 -17.41 -2.64 -5.07
N GLN A 217 -17.26 -3.92 -5.38
CA GLN A 217 -18.42 -4.79 -5.55
C GLN A 217 -19.07 -5.07 -4.18
N ALA A 218 -20.30 -5.60 -4.22
CA ALA A 218 -20.96 -6.00 -2.98
C ALA A 218 -20.12 -7.04 -2.21
N ALA A 219 -20.10 -6.95 -0.89
CA ALA A 219 -19.34 -7.88 -0.06
C ALA A 219 -20.09 -9.19 0.14
N GLU A 220 -19.34 -10.29 0.22
CA GLU A 220 -19.72 -11.50 0.92
C GLU A 220 -19.38 -11.31 2.41
N ILE A 221 -20.33 -11.59 3.29
CA ILE A 221 -20.19 -11.42 4.75
C ILE A 221 -20.44 -12.79 5.37
N ASP A 222 -19.57 -13.19 6.29
CA ASP A 222 -19.70 -14.48 6.99
C ASP A 222 -20.88 -14.47 7.97
N ASP A 223 -21.42 -15.66 8.28
CA ASP A 223 -22.64 -15.82 9.10
C ASP A 223 -22.50 -15.24 10.51
N ASP A 224 -21.27 -15.16 11.03
CA ASP A 224 -20.93 -14.62 12.35
C ASP A 224 -20.58 -13.12 12.33
N TRP A 225 -20.65 -12.47 11.16
CA TRP A 225 -20.31 -11.06 10.96
C TRP A 225 -18.90 -10.70 11.43
N SER A 226 -17.96 -11.64 11.43
CA SER A 226 -16.56 -11.37 11.80
C SER A 226 -15.70 -10.96 10.60
N PHE A 227 -16.13 -11.33 9.39
CA PHE A 227 -15.39 -11.12 8.15
C PHE A 227 -16.31 -10.66 7.02
N ALA A 228 -15.80 -9.74 6.20
CA ALA A 228 -16.43 -9.38 4.93
C ALA A 228 -15.38 -9.22 3.83
N ARG A 229 -15.72 -9.58 2.59
CA ARG A 229 -14.83 -9.45 1.43
C ARG A 229 -15.59 -9.09 0.17
N GLY A 230 -15.00 -8.24 -0.67
CA GLY A 230 -15.48 -8.02 -2.03
C GLY A 230 -14.37 -7.66 -3.00
N ASP A 231 -14.68 -7.68 -4.30
CA ASP A 231 -13.75 -7.29 -5.34
C ASP A 231 -13.66 -5.76 -5.48
N VAL A 232 -12.48 -5.26 -5.89
CA VAL A 232 -12.26 -3.85 -6.19
C VAL A 232 -11.81 -3.69 -7.63
N THR A 233 -12.39 -2.73 -8.35
CA THR A 233 -11.72 -2.16 -9.53
C THR A 233 -11.23 -0.77 -9.18
N PHE A 234 -10.05 -0.41 -9.65
CA PHE A 234 -9.44 0.87 -9.27
C PHE A 234 -8.79 1.59 -10.44
N ARG A 235 -8.63 2.90 -10.25
CA ARG A 235 -7.79 3.78 -11.07
C ARG A 235 -7.01 4.69 -10.13
N VAL A 236 -5.71 4.78 -10.34
CA VAL A 236 -4.84 5.70 -9.60
C VAL A 236 -4.24 6.69 -10.60
N ASP A 237 -4.49 7.97 -10.36
CA ASP A 237 -3.80 9.06 -11.03
C ASP A 237 -2.81 9.70 -10.06
N GLU A 238 -1.60 9.97 -10.54
CA GLU A 238 -0.55 10.61 -9.75
C GLU A 238 0.20 11.64 -10.59
N LYS A 239 0.60 12.74 -9.96
CA LYS A 239 1.50 13.75 -10.55
C LYS A 239 2.55 14.14 -9.53
N ALA A 240 3.82 14.02 -9.91
CA ALA A 240 4.91 14.58 -9.14
C ALA A 240 4.93 16.10 -9.33
N LEU A 241 5.02 16.81 -8.21
CA LEU A 241 5.21 18.26 -8.13
C LEU A 241 6.67 18.63 -7.83
N GLY A 242 7.45 17.65 -7.36
CA GLY A 242 8.89 17.71 -7.18
C GLY A 242 9.43 16.46 -6.49
N ALA A 243 10.74 16.42 -6.28
CA ALA A 243 11.41 15.41 -5.47
C ALA A 243 12.78 15.92 -5.02
N ASP A 244 13.35 15.31 -3.98
CA ASP A 244 14.76 15.54 -3.61
C ASP A 244 15.74 14.78 -4.53
N ASN A 245 15.25 13.72 -5.18
CA ASN A 245 15.97 12.88 -6.12
C ASN A 245 15.32 13.00 -7.51
N ALA A 246 16.09 13.46 -8.50
CA ALA A 246 15.60 13.67 -9.86
C ALA A 246 15.03 12.40 -10.53
N LEU A 247 15.44 11.20 -10.10
CA LEU A 247 14.86 9.94 -10.58
C LEU A 247 13.41 9.75 -10.13
N LEU A 248 13.00 10.41 -9.04
CA LEU A 248 11.66 10.31 -8.46
C LEU A 248 10.69 11.35 -9.03
N GLU A 249 11.14 12.34 -9.82
CA GLU A 249 10.26 13.31 -10.47
C GLU A 249 9.36 12.69 -11.56
N THR A 250 9.72 11.49 -12.04
CA THR A 250 8.90 10.78 -13.04
C THR A 250 7.91 9.85 -12.35
N VAL A 251 6.63 10.00 -12.69
CA VAL A 251 5.55 9.10 -12.28
C VAL A 251 5.24 8.14 -13.43
N ALA A 252 5.33 6.85 -13.16
CA ALA A 252 4.89 5.83 -14.10
C ALA A 252 3.38 5.57 -13.90
N PRO A 253 2.54 5.67 -14.95
CA PRO A 253 1.13 5.36 -14.83
C PRO A 253 0.91 3.92 -14.37
N ILE A 254 -0.02 3.73 -13.43
CA ILE A 254 -0.43 2.41 -12.95
C ILE A 254 -1.57 1.91 -13.84
N THR A 255 -1.39 0.74 -14.44
CA THR A 255 -2.44 0.01 -15.15
C THR A 255 -2.94 -1.11 -14.25
N ALA A 256 -4.18 -1.01 -13.78
CA ALA A 256 -4.78 -2.02 -12.92
C ALA A 256 -4.85 -3.39 -13.63
N ASN A 257 -4.58 -4.46 -12.87
CA ASN A 257 -4.85 -5.81 -13.32
C ASN A 257 -6.37 -6.04 -13.36
N ALA A 258 -6.83 -6.92 -14.24
CA ALA A 258 -8.25 -7.22 -14.37
C ALA A 258 -8.80 -8.07 -13.20
N GLU A 259 -7.92 -8.81 -12.53
CA GLU A 259 -8.24 -9.77 -11.46
C GLU A 259 -7.27 -9.56 -10.28
N GLY A 260 -7.58 -10.16 -9.13
CA GLY A 260 -6.69 -10.16 -7.95
C GLY A 260 -6.80 -8.93 -7.04
N ASN A 261 -7.73 -8.02 -7.32
CA ASN A 261 -7.97 -6.81 -6.54
C ASN A 261 -9.18 -7.00 -5.62
N PHE A 262 -9.04 -6.73 -4.33
CA PHE A 262 -10.11 -6.97 -3.36
C PHE A 262 -10.03 -6.01 -2.18
N TYR A 263 -11.10 -5.97 -1.40
CA TYR A 263 -11.11 -5.42 -0.05
C TYR A 263 -11.55 -6.50 0.93
N GLN A 264 -10.99 -6.48 2.12
CA GLN A 264 -11.31 -7.38 3.22
C GLN A 264 -11.50 -6.56 4.49
N MET A 265 -12.50 -6.94 5.27
CA MET A 265 -12.81 -6.34 6.56
C MET A 265 -12.81 -7.43 7.61
N ILE A 266 -12.11 -7.20 8.72
CA ILE A 266 -12.13 -8.06 9.89
C ILE A 266 -12.63 -7.24 11.06
N ARG A 267 -13.62 -7.78 11.78
CA ARG A 267 -14.18 -7.10 12.94
C ARG A 267 -13.13 -7.03 14.05
N VAL A 268 -12.95 -5.84 14.62
CA VAL A 268 -11.93 -5.59 15.65
C VAL A 268 -12.53 -4.76 16.78
N GLY A 269 -11.93 -4.84 17.96
CA GLY A 269 -12.42 -4.12 19.15
C GLY A 269 -13.84 -4.58 19.53
N GLY A 270 -13.95 -5.81 20.03
CA GLY A 270 -15.21 -6.30 20.65
C GLY A 270 -15.69 -5.38 21.77
N GLU A 271 -16.86 -5.63 22.37
CA GLU A 271 -17.45 -4.71 23.37
C GLU A 271 -16.50 -4.32 24.51
N ALA A 272 -15.59 -5.22 24.91
CA ALA A 272 -14.58 -4.95 25.93
C ALA A 272 -13.46 -3.99 25.47
N ASP A 273 -13.10 -4.01 24.19
CA ASP A 273 -11.92 -3.35 23.60
C ASP A 273 -12.26 -2.38 22.45
N ALA A 274 -13.54 -2.05 22.24
CA ALA A 274 -14.02 -1.23 21.12
C ALA A 274 -13.36 0.16 21.03
N GLY A 275 -12.76 0.64 22.13
CA GLY A 275 -12.02 1.89 22.17
C GLY A 275 -10.52 1.77 21.85
N ASP A 276 -9.93 0.57 21.96
CA ASP A 276 -8.48 0.41 22.04
C ASP A 276 -7.85 -0.08 20.73
N TYR A 277 -8.66 -0.56 19.77
CA TYR A 277 -8.15 -0.93 18.45
C TYR A 277 -8.02 0.29 17.54
N ASP A 278 -6.79 0.67 17.19
CA ASP A 278 -6.48 1.89 16.43
C ASP A 278 -5.55 1.62 15.23
N CYS A 279 -5.16 2.70 14.53
CA CYS A 279 -4.25 2.61 13.39
C CYS A 279 -2.82 2.15 13.76
N ALA A 280 -2.36 2.38 14.99
CA ALA A 280 -1.05 1.90 15.40
C ALA A 280 -1.06 0.37 15.50
N ARG A 281 -2.07 -0.18 16.18
CA ARG A 281 -2.26 -1.62 16.31
C ARG A 281 -2.48 -2.30 14.95
N LEU A 282 -3.31 -1.71 14.08
CA LEU A 282 -3.51 -2.24 12.73
C LEU A 282 -2.19 -2.34 11.95
N ARG A 283 -1.34 -1.32 12.00
CA ARG A 283 -0.04 -1.32 11.28
C ARG A 283 0.90 -2.42 11.77
N GLU A 284 0.82 -2.80 13.03
CA GLU A 284 1.66 -3.86 13.63
C GLU A 284 1.11 -5.26 13.30
N GLU A 285 -0.21 -5.42 13.32
CA GLU A 285 -0.87 -6.74 13.25
C GLU A 285 -1.39 -7.13 11.86
N TRP A 286 -1.44 -6.20 10.89
CA TRP A 286 -2.18 -6.43 9.62
C TRP A 286 -1.73 -7.69 8.85
N LEU A 287 -0.44 -8.07 8.90
CA LEU A 287 0.03 -9.28 8.23
C LEU A 287 -0.54 -10.56 8.86
N GLY A 288 -0.79 -10.55 10.17
CA GLY A 288 -1.44 -11.66 10.88
C GLY A 288 -2.95 -11.66 10.67
N LEU A 289 -3.57 -10.48 10.56
CA LEU A 289 -5.00 -10.34 10.32
C LEU A 289 -5.39 -10.70 8.88
N PHE A 290 -4.61 -10.22 7.90
CA PHE A 290 -4.84 -10.44 6.48
C PHE A 290 -3.72 -11.32 5.92
N PRO A 291 -3.71 -12.63 6.24
CA PRO A 291 -2.69 -13.51 5.72
C PRO A 291 -2.74 -13.46 4.19
N GLN A 292 -1.57 -13.31 3.56
CA GLN A 292 -1.49 -13.26 2.11
C GLN A 292 -2.17 -14.51 1.56
N GLN A 293 -3.24 -14.30 0.80
CA GLN A 293 -3.89 -15.40 0.13
C GLN A 293 -2.93 -15.85 -0.98
N GLU A 294 -2.33 -17.01 -0.79
CA GLU A 294 -1.58 -17.68 -1.84
C GLU A 294 -2.56 -17.91 -3.01
N ASN A 295 -2.44 -17.08 -4.05
CA ASN A 295 -3.16 -17.25 -5.31
C ASN A 295 -2.61 -18.43 -6.12
#